data_AF-A0A502G5J1-F1
#
_entry.id   AF-A0A502G5J1-F1
#
_cell.length_a   1.000
_cell.length_b   1.000
_cell.length_c   1.000
_cell.angle_alpha   90.00
_cell.angle_beta   90.00
_cell.angle_gamma   90.00
#
_symmetry.space_group_name_H-M   'P 1'
#
loop_
_entity.id
_entity.type
_entity.pdbx_description
1 polymer ?
#
loop_
_entity_poly.entity_id
_entity_poly.type
_entity_poly.pdbx_seq_one_letter_code
_entity_poly.pdbx_strand_id
1 'polypeptide(L)'
;MDEPIRDFLRGEGRDGRGRRLAEVLAFDDARLEAVHDFIQWLFPLPDPSQAVPGSPVLGAAEAASIRADPRAREGLRAALARMARFYAATDHWLVRHDHNHRRITRIIAAARDLLGREAAAAFHAAVLARDREAGGVIDPVSLGYWERALG
;
A
#
# COMPACT_ATOMS: atom_id res chain seq x y z
N MET A 1 -2.10 16.19 19.20
CA MET A 1 -2.63 14.82 19.17
C MET A 1 -1.54 13.92 18.66
N ASP A 2 -1.51 12.67 19.10
CA ASP A 2 -0.58 11.67 18.57
C ASP A 2 -0.96 11.36 17.11
N GLU A 3 0.01 11.41 16.20
CA GLU A 3 -0.16 11.14 14.76
C GLU A 3 0.84 10.07 14.33
N PRO A 4 0.68 8.83 14.82
CA PRO A 4 1.68 7.78 14.68
C PRO A 4 1.90 7.34 13.22
N ILE A 5 0.86 7.41 12.38
CA ILE A 5 0.95 7.05 10.96
C ILE A 5 1.74 8.12 10.21
N ARG A 6 1.43 9.40 10.45
CA ARG A 6 2.19 10.51 9.86
C ARG A 6 3.65 10.42 10.28
N ASP A 7 3.92 10.25 11.57
CA ASP A 7 5.27 10.21 12.11
C ASP A 7 6.05 8.99 11.58
N PHE A 8 5.40 7.82 11.43
CA PHE A 8 5.98 6.67 10.76
C PHE A 8 6.32 6.96 9.29
N LEU A 9 5.39 7.56 8.52
CA LEU A 9 5.63 7.91 7.11
C LEU A 9 6.71 8.98 6.94
N ARG A 10 6.95 9.83 7.95
CA ARG A 10 8.10 10.76 7.99
C ARG A 10 9.43 10.04 8.28
N GLY A 11 9.40 8.78 8.70
CA GLY A 11 10.56 8.02 9.17
C GLY A 11 10.98 8.32 10.62
N GLU A 12 10.24 9.20 11.30
CA GLU A 12 10.54 9.66 12.67
C GLU A 12 9.92 8.71 13.72
N GLY A 13 8.73 8.17 13.42
CA GLY A 13 8.01 7.18 14.20
C GLY A 13 8.32 5.72 13.84
N ARG A 14 7.53 4.81 14.41
CA ARG A 14 7.64 3.36 14.24
C ARG A 14 6.26 2.75 14.01
N ASP A 15 6.23 1.63 13.29
CA ASP A 15 5.00 0.85 13.15
C ASP A 15 4.69 0.03 14.41
N GLY A 16 3.58 -0.73 14.38
CA GLY A 16 3.13 -1.57 15.51
C GLY A 16 4.08 -2.71 15.90
N ARG A 17 5.13 -2.97 15.11
CA ARG A 17 6.22 -3.90 15.43
C ARG A 17 7.50 -3.19 15.86
N GLY A 18 7.46 -1.88 16.01
CA GLY A 18 8.62 -1.07 16.38
C GLY A 18 9.59 -0.81 15.23
N ARG A 19 9.22 -1.02 13.97
CA ARG A 19 10.10 -0.80 12.80
C ARG A 19 9.95 0.62 12.28
N ARG A 20 11.05 1.25 11.85
CA ARG A 20 11.02 2.51 11.09
C ARG A 20 10.65 2.26 9.64
N LEU A 21 10.18 3.30 8.95
CA LEU A 21 9.89 3.25 7.51
C LEU A 21 11.08 2.71 6.70
N ALA A 22 12.30 3.22 6.96
CA ALA A 22 13.50 2.79 6.25
C ALA A 22 13.77 1.28 6.39
N GLU A 23 13.49 0.70 7.57
CA GLU A 23 13.66 -0.73 7.82
C GLU A 23 12.65 -1.56 7.00
N VAL A 24 11.40 -1.12 6.93
CA VAL A 24 10.35 -1.78 6.13
C VAL A 24 10.64 -1.68 4.64
N LEU A 25 11.07 -0.52 4.15
CA LEU A 25 11.41 -0.32 2.74
C LEU A 25 12.63 -1.15 2.30
N ALA A 26 13.51 -1.52 3.23
CA ALA A 26 14.68 -2.35 3.00
C ALA A 26 14.39 -3.87 3.05
N PHE A 27 13.15 -4.29 3.34
CA PHE A 27 12.79 -5.70 3.23
C PHE A 27 13.06 -6.21 1.81
N ASP A 28 13.57 -7.43 1.71
CA ASP A 28 13.62 -8.16 0.44
C ASP A 28 12.21 -8.65 0.05
N ASP A 29 12.07 -9.14 -1.19
CA ASP A 29 10.77 -9.56 -1.71
C ASP A 29 10.23 -10.78 -0.96
N ALA A 30 11.10 -11.69 -0.51
CA ALA A 30 10.69 -12.84 0.31
C ALA A 30 10.05 -12.41 1.63
N ARG A 31 10.62 -11.39 2.29
CA ARG A 31 10.09 -10.85 3.54
C ARG A 31 8.84 -9.99 3.34
N LEU A 32 8.76 -9.22 2.26
CA LEU A 32 7.52 -8.51 1.90
C LEU A 32 6.36 -9.47 1.66
N GLU A 33 6.64 -10.62 1.07
CA GLU A 33 5.65 -11.65 0.86
C GLU A 33 5.24 -12.28 2.21
N ALA A 34 6.21 -12.74 3.01
CA ALA A 34 5.97 -13.48 4.24
C ALA A 34 5.37 -12.67 5.41
N VAL A 35 5.55 -11.34 5.44
CA VAL A 35 5.15 -10.49 6.56
C VAL A 35 4.03 -9.54 6.14
N HIS A 36 2.91 -9.53 6.86
CA HIS A 36 1.70 -8.84 6.39
C HIS A 36 1.35 -7.58 7.19
N ASP A 37 2.02 -7.36 8.34
CA ASP A 37 1.64 -6.35 9.33
C ASP A 37 2.19 -4.94 9.04
N PHE A 38 3.06 -4.80 8.04
CA PHE A 38 3.58 -3.49 7.62
C PHE A 38 2.64 -2.77 6.66
N ILE A 39 1.84 -3.50 5.87
CA ILE A 39 1.14 -2.92 4.71
C ILE A 39 0.07 -1.91 5.14
N GLN A 40 -0.53 -2.10 6.32
CA GLN A 40 -1.50 -1.15 6.87
C GLN A 40 -0.86 0.15 7.36
N TRP A 41 0.43 0.13 7.70
CA TRP A 41 1.20 1.33 8.06
C TRP A 41 1.70 2.09 6.84
N LEU A 42 2.15 1.37 5.80
CA LEU A 42 2.54 2.00 4.54
C LEU A 42 1.33 2.57 3.79
N PHE A 43 0.19 1.87 3.80
CA PHE A 43 -1.03 2.24 3.07
C PHE A 43 -2.23 2.21 4.03
N PRO A 44 -2.32 3.22 4.92
CA PRO A 44 -3.36 3.31 5.93
C PRO A 44 -4.71 3.66 5.30
N LEU A 45 -5.80 3.17 5.90
CA LEU A 45 -7.18 3.41 5.45
C LEU A 45 -8.06 3.82 6.65
N PRO A 46 -9.18 4.53 6.43
CA PRO A 46 -10.12 4.90 7.49
C PRO A 46 -10.89 3.71 8.07
N ASP A 47 -10.95 2.59 7.33
CA ASP A 47 -11.59 1.36 7.80
C ASP A 47 -10.57 0.40 8.43
N PRO A 48 -10.91 -0.25 9.56
CA PRO A 48 -10.08 -1.26 10.18
C PRO A 48 -9.75 -2.42 9.23
N SER A 49 -8.51 -2.92 9.33
CA SER A 49 -8.09 -4.10 8.57
C SER A 49 -8.78 -5.36 9.10
N GLN A 50 -9.49 -6.07 8.23
CA GLN A 50 -10.07 -7.38 8.57
C GLN A 50 -9.01 -8.51 8.59
N ALA A 51 -7.85 -8.29 7.97
CA ALA A 51 -6.80 -9.29 7.83
C ALA A 51 -5.75 -9.26 8.95
N VAL A 52 -5.52 -8.07 9.55
CA VAL A 52 -4.50 -7.86 10.59
C VAL A 52 -5.16 -7.07 11.72
N PRO A 53 -5.59 -7.74 12.80
CA PRO A 53 -6.16 -7.09 13.97
C PRO A 53 -5.17 -6.11 14.62
N GLY A 54 -5.66 -4.97 15.11
CA GLY A 54 -4.83 -3.97 15.79
C GLY A 54 -3.95 -3.13 14.85
N SER A 55 -4.11 -3.26 13.52
CA SER A 55 -3.52 -2.34 12.55
C SER A 55 -4.03 -0.89 12.73
N PRO A 56 -3.23 0.11 12.32
CA PRO A 56 -3.62 1.51 12.42
C PRO A 56 -4.87 1.80 11.57
N VAL A 57 -5.72 2.68 12.09
CA VAL A 57 -6.90 3.22 11.40
C VAL A 57 -6.64 4.70 11.16
N LEU A 58 -6.76 5.13 9.91
CA LEU A 58 -6.46 6.51 9.53
C LEU A 58 -7.61 7.44 9.88
N GLY A 59 -7.41 8.27 10.90
CA GLY A 59 -8.36 9.33 11.25
C GLY A 59 -8.36 10.47 10.22
N ALA A 60 -9.48 11.16 10.07
CA ALA A 60 -9.63 12.27 9.11
C ALA A 60 -8.64 13.43 9.36
N ALA A 61 -8.35 13.74 10.63
CA ALA A 61 -7.39 14.78 11.01
C ALA A 61 -5.96 14.41 10.59
N GLU A 62 -5.52 13.19 10.90
CA GLU A 62 -4.18 12.71 10.53
C GLU A 62 -4.05 12.54 9.00
N ALA A 63 -5.11 12.11 8.30
CA ALA A 63 -5.13 12.10 6.85
C ALA A 63 -4.89 13.49 6.25
N ALA A 64 -5.54 14.52 6.81
CA ALA A 64 -5.33 15.91 6.39
C ALA A 64 -3.89 16.37 6.67
N SER A 65 -3.35 16.04 7.85
CA SER A 65 -1.94 16.30 8.19
C SER A 65 -0.97 15.62 7.23
N ILE A 66 -1.18 14.35 6.87
CA ILE A 66 -0.36 13.64 5.88
C ILE A 66 -0.42 14.30 4.51
N ARG A 67 -1.62 14.68 4.03
CA ARG A 67 -1.76 15.37 2.72
C ARG A 67 -1.04 16.72 2.69
N ALA A 68 -0.96 17.41 3.83
CA ALA A 68 -0.29 18.70 3.97
C ALA A 68 1.23 18.58 4.21
N ASP A 69 1.75 17.41 4.57
CA ASP A 69 3.15 17.19 4.94
C ASP A 69 3.98 16.60 3.79
N PRO A 70 4.93 17.35 3.21
CA PRO A 70 5.79 16.86 2.13
C PRO A 70 6.62 15.63 2.50
N ARG A 71 7.09 15.52 3.75
CA ARG A 71 7.94 14.39 4.20
C ARG A 71 7.13 13.12 4.33
N ALA A 72 5.94 13.19 4.92
CA ALA A 72 5.04 12.03 5.00
C ALA A 72 4.64 11.54 3.59
N ARG A 73 4.36 12.47 2.66
CA ARG A 73 4.06 12.14 1.26
C ARG A 73 5.26 11.55 0.53
N GLU A 74 6.47 11.99 0.81
CA GLU A 74 7.69 11.39 0.26
C GLU A 74 7.87 9.95 0.73
N GLY A 75 7.67 9.68 2.03
CA GLY A 75 7.70 8.32 2.56
C GLY A 75 6.64 7.41 1.94
N LEU A 76 5.42 7.92 1.75
CA LEU A 76 4.35 7.18 1.05
C LEU A 76 4.67 6.92 -0.43
N ARG A 77 5.30 7.87 -1.13
CA ARG A 77 5.78 7.65 -2.51
C ARG A 77 6.89 6.60 -2.57
N ALA A 78 7.81 6.61 -1.60
CA ALA A 78 8.86 5.59 -1.50
C ALA A 78 8.25 4.19 -1.26
N ALA A 79 7.22 4.10 -0.43
CA ALA A 79 6.45 2.88 -0.22
C ALA A 79 5.74 2.40 -1.50
N LEU A 80 5.08 3.31 -2.22
CA LEU A 80 4.41 3.00 -3.48
C LEU A 80 5.41 2.47 -4.53
N ALA A 81 6.56 3.13 -4.66
CA ALA A 81 7.64 2.68 -5.54
C ALA A 81 8.22 1.32 -5.11
N ARG A 82 8.37 1.08 -3.81
CA ARG A 82 8.85 -0.21 -3.29
C ARG A 82 7.91 -1.35 -3.62
N MET A 83 6.60 -1.15 -3.45
CA MET A 83 5.60 -2.16 -3.79
C MET A 83 5.46 -2.35 -5.31
N ALA A 84 5.59 -1.29 -6.11
CA ALA A 84 5.61 -1.41 -7.57
C ALA A 84 6.77 -2.30 -8.05
N ARG A 85 7.97 -2.15 -7.47
CA ARG A 85 9.11 -3.03 -7.75
C ARG A 85 8.84 -4.49 -7.37
N PHE A 86 8.24 -4.71 -6.19
CA PHE A 86 7.87 -6.06 -5.73
C PHE A 86 6.93 -6.76 -6.72
N TYR A 87 5.87 -6.08 -7.16
CA TYR A 87 4.91 -6.67 -8.11
C TYR A 87 5.50 -6.86 -9.52
N ALA A 88 6.45 -6.03 -9.93
CA ALA A 88 7.15 -6.21 -11.20
C ALA A 88 8.12 -7.41 -11.18
N ALA A 89 8.81 -7.62 -10.05
CA ALA A 89 9.90 -8.58 -9.90
C ALA A 89 9.45 -9.99 -9.47
N THR A 90 8.18 -10.18 -9.13
CA THR A 90 7.67 -11.46 -8.61
C THR A 90 6.42 -11.92 -9.35
N ASP A 91 6.26 -13.24 -9.48
CA ASP A 91 5.15 -13.86 -10.22
C ASP A 91 4.14 -14.61 -9.34
N HIS A 92 4.43 -14.85 -8.06
CA HIS A 92 3.57 -15.68 -7.20
C HIS A 92 2.15 -15.09 -7.03
N TRP A 93 2.00 -13.77 -7.13
CA TRP A 93 0.71 -13.09 -7.04
C TRP A 93 -0.10 -13.14 -8.35
N LEU A 94 0.54 -13.50 -9.48
CA LEU A 94 -0.06 -13.65 -10.82
C LEU A 94 -0.76 -15.01 -10.93
N VAL A 95 -1.72 -15.21 -10.06
CA VAL A 95 -2.62 -16.36 -10.01
C VAL A 95 -4.03 -15.87 -9.77
N ARG A 96 -5.05 -16.70 -10.01
CA ARG A 96 -6.46 -16.30 -9.89
C ARG A 96 -6.83 -15.74 -8.50
N HIS A 97 -6.27 -16.32 -7.44
CA HIS A 97 -6.58 -15.96 -6.08
C HIS A 97 -5.29 -15.88 -5.27
N ASP A 98 -4.92 -14.66 -4.88
CA ASP A 98 -3.82 -14.42 -3.97
C ASP A 98 -4.15 -13.27 -3.00
N HIS A 99 -3.53 -13.34 -1.82
CA HIS A 99 -3.73 -12.35 -0.78
C HIS A 99 -3.18 -10.96 -1.16
N ASN A 100 -2.18 -10.87 -2.05
CA ASN A 100 -1.69 -9.60 -2.57
C ASN A 100 -2.74 -8.83 -3.35
N HIS A 101 -3.77 -9.47 -3.91
CA HIS A 101 -4.83 -8.75 -4.63
C HIS A 101 -5.55 -7.75 -3.72
N ARG A 102 -5.77 -8.12 -2.46
CA ARG A 102 -6.33 -7.22 -1.43
C ARG A 102 -5.33 -6.14 -1.00
N ARG A 103 -4.02 -6.45 -1.00
CA ARG A 103 -2.97 -5.45 -0.75
C ARG A 103 -2.94 -4.41 -1.87
N ILE A 104 -3.04 -4.83 -3.13
CA ILE A 104 -3.13 -3.94 -4.29
C ILE A 104 -4.35 -3.00 -4.18
N THR A 105 -5.53 -3.53 -3.84
CA THR A 105 -6.72 -2.71 -3.57
C THR A 105 -6.44 -1.63 -2.52
N ARG A 106 -5.81 -2.02 -1.39
CA ARG A 106 -5.44 -1.09 -0.31
C ARG A 106 -4.47 -0.02 -0.77
N ILE A 107 -3.44 -0.41 -1.52
CA ILE A 107 -2.42 0.51 -2.05
C ILE A 107 -3.08 1.54 -2.96
N ILE A 108 -3.95 1.12 -3.88
CA ILE A 108 -4.67 2.03 -4.79
C ILE A 108 -5.53 3.01 -4.01
N ALA A 109 -6.32 2.52 -3.06
CA ALA A 109 -7.22 3.36 -2.25
C ALA A 109 -6.45 4.41 -1.42
N ALA A 110 -5.39 3.98 -0.73
CA ALA A 110 -4.56 4.88 0.09
C ALA A 110 -3.79 5.89 -0.79
N ALA A 111 -3.21 5.45 -1.91
CA ALA A 111 -2.51 6.33 -2.84
C ALA A 111 -3.46 7.38 -3.43
N ARG A 112 -4.67 6.98 -3.81
CA ARG A 112 -5.68 7.91 -4.35
C ARG A 112 -6.01 8.98 -3.32
N ASP A 113 -6.25 8.56 -2.08
CA ASP A 113 -6.67 9.44 -1.00
C ASP A 113 -5.56 10.40 -0.54
N LEU A 114 -4.33 9.91 -0.41
CA LEU A 114 -3.23 10.64 0.23
C LEU A 114 -2.24 11.30 -0.74
N LEU A 115 -2.10 10.76 -1.95
CA LEU A 115 -1.20 11.30 -2.99
C LEU A 115 -1.96 11.89 -4.19
N GLY A 116 -3.21 11.50 -4.39
CA GLY A 116 -4.06 11.93 -5.49
C GLY A 116 -4.27 10.82 -6.55
N ARG A 117 -5.30 11.01 -7.39
CA ARG A 117 -5.73 10.01 -8.37
C ARG A 117 -4.66 9.63 -9.39
N GLU A 118 -3.81 10.57 -9.80
CA GLU A 118 -2.74 10.32 -10.76
C GLU A 118 -1.74 9.26 -10.25
N ALA A 119 -1.28 9.39 -9.01
CA ALA A 119 -0.35 8.44 -8.41
C ALA A 119 -0.97 7.04 -8.29
N ALA A 120 -2.24 6.96 -7.90
CA ALA A 120 -2.98 5.70 -7.83
C ALA A 120 -3.16 5.06 -9.21
N ALA A 121 -3.50 5.86 -10.23
CA ALA A 121 -3.69 5.39 -11.59
C ALA A 121 -2.39 4.85 -12.19
N ALA A 122 -1.26 5.52 -11.95
CA ALA A 122 0.05 5.06 -12.41
C ALA A 122 0.42 3.70 -11.80
N PHE A 123 0.23 3.53 -10.49
CA PHE A 123 0.46 2.24 -9.82
C PHE A 123 -0.49 1.15 -10.35
N HIS A 124 -1.78 1.45 -10.46
CA HIS A 124 -2.78 0.52 -10.98
C HIS A 124 -2.46 0.07 -12.41
N ALA A 125 -2.08 1.01 -13.28
CA ALA A 125 -1.70 0.72 -14.66
C ALA A 125 -0.47 -0.20 -14.76
N ALA A 126 0.53 0.02 -13.91
CA ALA A 126 1.72 -0.85 -13.87
C ALA A 126 1.39 -2.28 -13.46
N VAL A 127 0.54 -2.46 -12.44
CA VAL A 127 0.07 -3.79 -12.00
C VAL A 127 -0.75 -4.48 -13.10
N LEU A 128 -1.68 -3.76 -13.75
CA LEU A 128 -2.48 -4.30 -14.85
C LEU A 128 -1.63 -4.67 -16.07
N ALA A 129 -0.60 -3.89 -16.38
CA ALA A 129 0.32 -4.24 -17.46
C ALA A 129 1.02 -5.57 -17.16
N ARG A 130 1.47 -5.76 -15.92
CA ARG A 130 2.12 -7.01 -15.49
C ARG A 130 1.20 -8.22 -15.54
N ASP A 131 -0.07 -8.07 -15.17
CA ASP A 131 -1.09 -9.11 -15.32
C ASP A 131 -1.33 -9.47 -16.80
N ARG A 132 -1.48 -8.47 -17.68
CA ARG A 132 -1.65 -8.71 -19.12
C ARG A 132 -0.46 -9.45 -19.74
N GLU A 133 0.76 -9.07 -19.37
CA GLU A 133 1.99 -9.77 -19.80
C GLU A 133 2.00 -11.24 -19.37
N ALA A 134 1.39 -11.56 -18.22
CA ALA A 134 1.25 -12.92 -17.71
C ALA A 134 -0.01 -13.66 -18.24
N GLY A 135 -0.75 -13.05 -19.17
CA GLY A 135 -1.92 -13.65 -19.81
C GLY A 135 -3.28 -13.25 -19.21
N GLY A 136 -3.34 -12.26 -18.31
CA GLY A 136 -4.59 -11.75 -17.74
C GLY A 136 -5.27 -12.77 -16.83
N VAL A 137 -4.51 -13.26 -15.84
CA VAL A 137 -4.90 -14.42 -15.00
C VAL A 137 -5.66 -14.01 -13.74
N ILE A 138 -5.63 -12.73 -13.39
CA ILE A 138 -6.31 -12.19 -12.20
C ILE A 138 -7.83 -12.26 -12.38
N ASP A 139 -8.53 -12.69 -11.33
CA ASP A 139 -9.98 -12.84 -11.38
C ASP A 139 -10.70 -11.49 -11.56
N PRO A 140 -11.78 -11.42 -12.39
CA PRO A 140 -12.54 -10.20 -12.61
C PRO A 140 -13.07 -9.53 -11.34
N VAL A 141 -13.32 -10.29 -10.28
CA VAL A 141 -13.76 -9.74 -8.99
C VAL A 141 -12.65 -8.88 -8.37
N SER A 142 -11.40 -9.36 -8.37
CA SER A 142 -10.23 -8.61 -7.89
C SER A 142 -10.00 -7.35 -8.72
N LEU A 143 -10.09 -7.45 -10.05
CA LEU A 143 -9.99 -6.30 -10.96
C LEU A 143 -11.07 -5.25 -10.65
N GLY A 144 -12.32 -5.68 -10.43
CA GLY A 144 -13.40 -4.78 -10.04
C GLY A 144 -13.18 -4.10 -8.70
N TYR A 145 -12.51 -4.74 -7.73
CA TYR A 145 -12.09 -4.05 -6.50
C TYR A 145 -11.03 -2.97 -6.76
N TRP A 146 -10.09 -3.21 -7.68
CA TRP A 146 -9.05 -2.23 -8.03
C TRP A 146 -9.63 -1.00 -8.73
N GLU A 147 -10.55 -1.21 -9.67
CA GLU A 147 -11.26 -0.12 -10.35
C GLU A 147 -12.07 0.74 -9.36
N ARG A 148 -12.84 0.11 -8.46
CA ARG A 148 -13.57 0.84 -7.40
C ARG A 148 -12.64 1.61 -6.46
N ALA A 149 -11.47 1.04 -6.14
CA ALA A 149 -10.48 1.71 -5.31
C ALA A 149 -9.87 2.93 -6.01
N LEU A 150 -9.74 2.91 -7.35
CA LEU A 150 -9.19 4.02 -8.12
C LEU A 150 -10.17 5.21 -8.24
N GLY A 151 -11.48 4.94 -8.25
CA GLY A 151 -12.51 5.97 -8.40
C GLY A 151 -12.79 6.34 -9.85
#